data_AF-A0A134A4X2-F1
#
_entry.id   AF-A0A134A4X2-F1
#
_cell.length_a   1.000
_cell.length_b   1.000
_cell.length_c   1.000
_cell.angle_alpha   90.00
_cell.angle_beta   90.00
_cell.angle_gamma   90.00
#
_symmetry.space_group_name_H-M   'P 1'
#
loop_
_entity.id
_entity.type
_entity.pdbx_description
1 polymer ?
#
loop_
_entity_poly.entity_id
_entity_poly.type
_entity_poly.pdbx_seq_one_letter_code
_entity_poly.pdbx_strand_id
1 'polypeptide(L)'
;MKYNKYLIITFPILIILVSAFFYTKNIIYFYLTIPICVYVSFVRYFKEKNKLLIKTNKVLNLLKYEFTMYTVAVLTPYSISSFSFIRKIKSVEYAYIACIISVILLLLYAIINIKRTLLIRKELRNNNSK
;
A
#
# COMPACT_ATOMS: atom_id res chain seq x y z
N MET A 1 -5.97 -19.87 1.42
CA MET A 1 -6.83 -19.64 2.61
C MET A 1 -6.11 -18.97 3.78
N LYS A 2 -4.88 -19.39 4.17
CA LYS A 2 -4.15 -18.88 5.35
C LYS A 2 -4.04 -17.34 5.44
N TYR A 3 -3.63 -16.67 4.36
CA TYR A 3 -3.42 -15.20 4.33
C TYR A 3 -4.69 -14.34 4.49
N ASN A 4 -5.87 -14.88 4.18
CA ASN A 4 -7.13 -14.13 4.29
C ASN A 4 -7.53 -13.94 5.75
N LYS A 5 -7.30 -14.96 6.60
CA LYS A 5 -7.63 -14.91 8.04
C LYS A 5 -6.80 -13.86 8.78
N TYR A 6 -5.53 -13.71 8.42
CA TYR A 6 -4.66 -12.67 8.98
C TYR A 6 -5.15 -11.27 8.60
N LEU A 7 -5.44 -11.01 7.31
CA LEU A 7 -5.96 -9.71 6.87
C LEU A 7 -7.26 -9.33 7.59
N ILE A 8 -8.19 -10.28 7.79
CA ILE A 8 -9.48 -10.03 8.45
C ILE A 8 -9.32 -9.51 9.88
N ILE A 9 -8.30 -9.97 10.61
CA ILE A 9 -8.05 -9.54 12.00
C ILE A 9 -7.21 -8.25 12.03
N THR A 10 -6.29 -8.08 11.08
CA THR A 10 -5.39 -6.91 11.05
C THR A 10 -6.11 -5.60 10.69
N PHE A 11 -7.14 -5.64 9.81
CA PHE A 11 -7.90 -4.44 9.43
C PHE A 11 -8.62 -3.76 10.60
N PRO A 12 -9.39 -4.48 11.44
CA PRO A 12 -10.02 -3.91 12.64
C PRO A 12 -9.02 -3.27 13.60
N ILE A 13 -7.87 -3.92 13.84
CA ILE A 13 -6.81 -3.41 14.73
C ILE A 13 -6.26 -2.09 14.17
N LEU A 14 -6.02 -2.03 12.86
CA LEU A 14 -5.57 -0.80 12.20
C LEU A 14 -6.60 0.32 12.33
N ILE A 15 -7.89 0.04 12.13
CA ILE A 15 -8.96 1.04 12.29
C ILE A 15 -9.00 1.57 13.73
N ILE A 16 -8.95 0.69 14.73
CA ILE A 16 -8.97 1.09 16.14
C ILE A 16 -7.76 1.99 16.47
N LEU A 17 -6.56 1.63 16.00
CA LEU A 17 -5.35 2.43 16.22
C LEU A 17 -5.42 3.80 15.52
N VAL A 18 -5.90 3.84 14.28
CA VAL A 18 -6.08 5.08 13.53
C VAL A 18 -7.11 5.99 14.21
N SER A 19 -8.25 5.42 14.63
CA SER A 19 -9.28 6.15 15.37
C SER A 19 -8.78 6.65 16.72
N ALA A 20 -8.05 5.82 17.47
CA ALA A 20 -7.43 6.21 18.74
C ALA A 20 -6.41 7.33 18.54
N PHE A 21 -5.62 7.31 17.47
CA PHE A 21 -4.71 8.41 17.12
C PHE A 21 -5.46 9.72 16.88
N PHE A 22 -6.53 9.73 16.09
CA PHE A 22 -7.31 10.96 15.84
C PHE A 22 -8.03 11.48 17.09
N TYR A 23 -8.53 10.57 17.95
CA TYR A 23 -9.25 10.94 19.16
C TYR A 23 -8.33 11.44 20.28
N THR A 24 -7.30 10.66 20.61
CA THR A 24 -6.39 10.96 21.73
C THR A 24 -5.28 11.93 21.34
N LYS A 25 -5.00 12.06 20.03
CA LYS A 25 -3.84 12.77 19.48
C LYS A 25 -2.49 12.27 20.01
N ASN A 26 -2.42 11.04 20.52
CA ASN A 26 -1.15 10.48 21.00
C ASN A 26 -0.36 9.85 19.85
N ILE A 27 0.85 10.37 19.60
CA ILE A 27 1.74 9.96 18.51
C ILE A 27 2.15 8.48 18.56
N ILE A 28 2.11 7.84 19.74
CA ILE A 28 2.46 6.42 19.89
C ILE A 28 1.54 5.54 19.03
N TYR A 29 0.23 5.84 18.99
CA TYR A 29 -0.71 5.11 18.16
C TYR A 29 -0.38 5.23 16.67
N PHE A 30 0.09 6.39 16.23
CA PHE A 30 0.55 6.56 14.86
C PHE A 30 1.75 5.67 14.55
N TYR A 31 2.78 5.63 15.40
CA TYR A 31 3.94 4.76 15.18
C TYR A 31 3.57 3.27 15.14
N LEU A 32 2.59 2.84 15.92
CA LEU A 32 2.08 1.46 15.90
C LEU A 32 1.35 1.11 14.60
N THR A 33 0.77 2.07 13.89
CA THR A 33 0.10 1.78 12.59
C THR A 33 1.10 1.47 11.47
N ILE A 34 2.30 2.05 11.49
CA ILE A 34 3.32 1.87 10.43
C ILE A 34 3.68 0.39 10.20
N PRO A 35 4.12 -0.39 11.21
CA PRO A 35 4.46 -1.80 11.01
C PRO A 35 3.24 -2.62 10.56
N ILE A 36 2.04 -2.25 10.99
CA ILE A 36 0.79 -2.91 10.59
C ILE A 36 0.50 -2.65 9.10
N CYS A 37 0.63 -1.41 8.63
CA CYS A 37 0.49 -1.06 7.21
C CYS A 37 1.48 -1.84 6.33
N VAL A 38 2.75 -1.90 6.74
CA VAL A 38 3.78 -2.66 6.02
C VAL A 38 3.46 -4.16 6.00
N TYR A 39 3.02 -4.72 7.13
CA TYR A 39 2.63 -6.12 7.23
C TYR A 39 1.43 -6.45 6.32
N VAL A 40 0.38 -5.61 6.32
CA VAL A 40 -0.79 -5.79 5.45
C VAL A 40 -0.37 -5.82 3.98
N SER A 41 0.52 -4.91 3.57
CA SER A 41 1.03 -4.88 2.20
C SER A 41 1.84 -6.12 1.84
N PHE A 42 2.67 -6.61 2.76
CA PHE A 42 3.41 -7.85 2.55
C PHE A 42 2.46 -9.05 2.40
N VAL A 43 1.46 -9.18 3.28
CA VAL A 43 0.47 -10.26 3.19
C VAL A 43 -0.33 -10.21 1.88
N ARG A 44 -0.74 -9.01 1.44
CA ARG A 44 -1.41 -8.84 0.13
C ARG A 44 -0.47 -9.23 -1.02
N TYR A 45 0.80 -8.82 -0.99
CA TYR A 45 1.80 -9.21 -1.99
C TYR A 45 1.92 -10.74 -2.12
N PHE A 46 2.07 -11.48 -1.02
CA PHE A 46 2.17 -12.95 -1.07
C PHE A 46 0.87 -13.60 -1.54
N LYS A 47 -0.28 -13.04 -1.15
CA LYS A 47 -1.59 -13.52 -1.62
C LYS A 47 -1.72 -13.37 -3.14
N GLU A 48 -1.40 -12.19 -3.68
CA GLU A 48 -1.43 -11.92 -5.13
C GLU A 48 -0.42 -12.82 -5.86
N LYS A 49 0.82 -12.90 -5.35
CA LYS A 49 1.89 -13.74 -5.90
C LYS A 49 1.47 -15.21 -6.01
N ASN A 50 0.73 -15.72 -5.02
CA ASN A 50 0.26 -17.10 -5.01
C ASN A 50 -0.90 -17.36 -5.97
N LYS A 51 -1.67 -16.33 -6.32
CA LYS A 51 -2.75 -16.41 -7.33
C LYS A 51 -2.23 -16.36 -8.76
N LEU A 52 -1.05 -15.80 -8.99
CA LEU A 52 -0.48 -15.70 -10.32
C LEU A 52 -0.11 -17.08 -10.87
N LEU A 53 -0.71 -17.42 -12.01
CA LEU A 53 -0.39 -18.62 -12.78
C LEU A 53 1.00 -18.52 -13.42
N ILE A 54 1.35 -17.32 -13.91
CA ILE A 54 2.65 -17.06 -14.54
C ILE A 54 3.52 -16.21 -13.60
N LYS A 55 4.69 -16.76 -13.24
CA LYS A 55 5.61 -16.19 -12.25
C LYS A 55 6.95 -15.80 -12.88
N THR A 56 6.93 -15.07 -13.98
CA THR A 56 8.16 -14.55 -14.58
C THR A 56 8.78 -13.47 -13.69
N ASN A 57 10.11 -13.32 -13.74
CA ASN A 57 10.83 -12.31 -12.97
C ASN A 57 10.32 -10.88 -13.22
N LYS A 58 9.93 -10.57 -14.46
CA LYS A 58 9.35 -9.26 -14.82
C LYS A 58 8.01 -9.02 -14.13
N VAL A 59 7.10 -9.99 -14.17
CA VAL A 59 5.78 -9.89 -13.50
C VAL A 59 5.93 -9.79 -11.98
N LEU A 60 6.82 -10.59 -11.40
CA LEU A 60 7.11 -10.56 -9.96
C LEU A 60 7.71 -9.23 -9.49
N ASN A 61 8.62 -8.63 -10.27
CA ASN A 61 9.16 -7.31 -9.96
C ASN A 61 8.10 -6.22 -10.05
N LEU A 62 7.27 -6.22 -11.10
CA LEU A 62 6.16 -5.27 -11.21
C LEU A 62 5.19 -5.39 -10.04
N LEU A 63 4.86 -6.62 -9.64
CA LEU A 63 4.05 -6.89 -8.45
C LEU A 63 4.68 -6.33 -7.17
N LYS A 64 6.01 -6.47 -6.97
CA LYS A 64 6.69 -5.85 -5.82
C LYS A 64 6.54 -4.33 -5.85
N TYR A 65 6.82 -3.71 -7.00
CA TYR A 65 6.72 -2.25 -7.14
C TYR A 65 5.31 -1.73 -6.89
N GLU A 66 4.27 -2.42 -7.36
CA GLU A 66 2.89 -2.03 -7.11
C GLU A 66 2.57 -1.96 -5.62
N PHE A 67 2.94 -3.02 -4.87
CA PHE A 67 2.68 -3.06 -3.44
C PHE A 67 3.51 -2.04 -2.68
N THR A 68 4.78 -1.84 -3.04
CA THR A 68 5.63 -0.80 -2.42
C THR A 68 5.05 0.60 -2.69
N MET A 69 4.74 0.93 -3.95
CA MET A 69 4.19 2.24 -4.34
C MET A 69 2.86 2.51 -3.63
N TYR A 70 1.96 1.53 -3.59
CA TYR A 70 0.69 1.65 -2.88
C TYR A 70 0.90 1.90 -1.37
N THR A 71 1.81 1.17 -0.74
CA THR A 71 2.10 1.31 0.70
C THR A 71 2.65 2.71 1.01
N VAL A 72 3.61 3.16 0.21
CA VAL A 72 4.22 4.49 0.37
C VAL A 72 3.17 5.58 0.12
N ALA A 73 2.33 5.44 -0.90
CA ALA A 73 1.25 6.38 -1.18
C ALA A 73 0.29 6.52 0.02
N VAL A 74 -0.14 5.42 0.63
CA VAL A 74 -1.04 5.45 1.79
C VAL A 74 -0.35 6.06 3.03
N LEU A 75 0.94 5.79 3.25
CA LEU A 75 1.68 6.29 4.40
C LEU A 75 2.07 7.78 4.29
N THR A 76 2.25 8.30 3.08
CA THR A 76 2.68 9.68 2.83
C THR A 76 1.73 10.74 3.45
N PRO A 77 0.42 10.77 3.16
CA PRO A 77 -0.48 11.74 3.77
C PRO A 77 -0.66 11.50 5.27
N TYR A 78 -0.55 10.24 5.70
CA TYR A 78 -0.65 9.85 7.10
C TYR A 78 0.53 10.42 7.92
N SER A 79 1.74 10.39 7.38
CA SER A 79 2.95 10.91 8.03
C SER A 79 2.98 12.43 8.25
N ILE A 80 2.31 13.18 7.39
CA ILE A 80 2.27 14.64 7.48
C ILE A 80 1.27 15.14 8.52
N SER A 81 0.18 14.39 8.75
CA SER A 81 -0.72 14.64 9.90
C SER A 81 0.04 14.56 11.22
N SER A 82 0.95 13.59 11.35
CA SER A 82 1.82 13.43 12.52
C SER A 82 2.87 14.54 12.67
N PHE A 83 3.46 14.99 11.56
CA PHE A 83 4.44 16.08 11.58
C PHE A 83 3.82 17.44 11.96
N SER A 84 2.62 17.70 11.44
CA SER A 84 1.77 18.84 11.81
C SER A 84 1.47 18.84 13.32
N PHE A 85 1.14 17.67 13.87
CA PHE A 85 0.83 17.51 15.29
C PHE A 85 2.03 17.84 16.19
N ILE A 86 3.24 17.40 15.82
CA ILE A 86 4.46 17.60 16.63
C ILE A 86 4.95 19.05 16.61
N ARG A 87 4.80 19.76 15.48
CA ARG A 87 5.61 20.96 15.22
C ARG A 87 4.83 22.27 15.10
N LYS A 88 3.48 22.28 15.21
CA LYS A 88 2.63 23.50 15.10
C LYS A 88 2.92 24.34 13.82
N ILE A 89 3.45 23.71 12.78
CA ILE A 89 3.74 24.34 11.47
C ILE A 89 2.41 24.60 10.74
N LYS A 90 2.38 25.55 9.79
CA LYS A 90 1.29 25.74 8.81
C LYS A 90 0.92 24.41 8.15
N SER A 91 0.03 23.66 8.79
CA SER A 91 -0.21 22.25 8.50
C SER A 91 -0.88 22.02 7.16
N VAL A 92 -1.66 23.01 6.72
CA VAL A 92 -2.55 22.92 5.56
C VAL A 92 -1.76 22.85 4.25
N GLU A 93 -0.73 23.70 4.09
CA GLU A 93 0.09 23.74 2.86
C GLU A 93 0.89 22.44 2.68
N TYR A 94 1.50 21.93 3.75
CA TYR A 94 2.25 20.67 3.70
C TYR A 94 1.35 19.44 3.54
N ALA A 95 0.16 19.44 4.14
CA ALA A 95 -0.83 18.38 3.94
C ALA A 95 -1.29 18.32 2.48
N TYR A 96 -1.47 19.48 1.83
CA TYR A 96 -1.82 19.55 0.42
C TYR A 96 -0.73 18.96 -0.48
N ILE A 97 0.53 19.31 -0.23
CA ILE A 97 1.69 18.75 -0.95
C ILE A 97 1.77 17.22 -0.76
N ALA A 98 1.56 16.73 0.46
CA ALA A 98 1.50 15.31 0.77
C ALA A 98 0.47 14.55 -0.08
N CYS A 99 -0.74 15.11 -0.14
CA CYS A 99 -1.86 14.54 -0.87
C CYS A 99 -1.55 14.50 -2.36
N ILE A 100 -0.96 15.56 -2.92
CA ILE A 100 -0.52 15.57 -4.33
C ILE A 100 0.49 14.45 -4.60
N ILE A 101 1.53 14.32 -3.76
CA ILE A 101 2.53 13.24 -3.90
C ILE A 101 1.85 11.87 -3.83
N SER A 102 0.95 11.67 -2.86
CA SER A 102 0.17 10.43 -2.74
C SER A 102 -0.66 10.12 -4.00
N VAL A 103 -1.31 11.13 -4.58
CA VAL A 103 -2.12 10.97 -5.80
C VAL A 103 -1.24 10.59 -6.98
N ILE A 104 -0.07 11.23 -7.14
CA ILE A 104 0.91 10.88 -8.19
C ILE A 104 1.38 9.43 -8.01
N LEU A 105 1.70 9.01 -6.79
CA LEU A 105 2.10 7.62 -6.51
C LEU A 105 0.98 6.61 -6.81
N LEU A 106 -0.28 6.95 -6.54
CA LEU A 106 -1.44 6.13 -6.89
C LEU A 106 -1.66 6.03 -8.40
N LEU A 107 -1.45 7.11 -9.14
CA LEU A 107 -1.48 7.10 -10.61
C LEU A 107 -0.39 6.19 -11.17
N LEU A 108 0.85 6.28 -10.66
CA LEU A 108 1.94 5.39 -11.04
C LEU A 108 1.61 3.92 -10.71
N TYR A 109 1.04 3.66 -9.53
CA TYR A 109 0.54 2.33 -9.18
C TYR A 109 -0.46 1.79 -10.20
N ALA A 110 -1.43 2.60 -10.62
CA ALA A 110 -2.43 2.20 -11.62
C ALA A 110 -1.79 1.86 -12.98
N ILE A 111 -0.84 2.68 -13.44
CA ILE A 111 -0.10 2.45 -14.68
C ILE A 111 0.67 1.13 -14.62
N ILE A 112 1.38 0.86 -13.52
CA ILE A 112 2.14 -0.39 -13.35
C ILE A 112 1.21 -1.60 -13.33
N ASN A 113 0.07 -1.51 -12.64
CA ASN A 113 -0.92 -2.58 -12.59
C ASN A 113 -1.49 -2.92 -13.98
N ILE A 114 -1.80 -1.90 -14.79
CA ILE A 114 -2.22 -2.09 -16.19
C ILE A 114 -1.11 -2.79 -16.99
N LYS A 115 0.13 -2.30 -16.90
CA LYS A 115 1.29 -2.87 -17.60
C LYS A 115 1.51 -4.34 -17.23
N ARG A 116 1.42 -4.69 -15.95
CA ARG A 116 1.54 -6.08 -15.50
C ARG A 116 0.43 -6.95 -16.06
N THR A 117 -0.81 -6.47 -16.04
CA THR A 117 -1.97 -7.21 -16.56
C THR A 117 -1.82 -7.51 -18.05
N LEU A 118 -1.34 -6.54 -18.84
CA LEU A 118 -1.05 -6.74 -20.26
C LEU A 118 0.08 -7.76 -20.48
N LEU A 119 1.14 -7.71 -19.67
CA LEU A 119 2.24 -8.68 -19.75
C LEU A 119 1.77 -10.11 -19.43
N ILE A 120 0.97 -10.29 -18.38
CA ILE A 120 0.41 -11.61 -18.03
C ILE A 120 -0.45 -12.16 -19.18
N ARG A 121 -1.30 -11.32 -19.80
CA ARG A 121 -2.11 -11.73 -20.96
C ARG A 121 -1.25 -12.15 -22.15
N LYS A 122 -0.17 -11.42 -22.42
CA LYS A 122 0.78 -11.76 -23.49
C LYS A 122 1.49 -13.08 -23.22
N GLU A 123 1.95 -13.30 -21.99
CA GLU A 123 2.59 -14.56 -21.59
C GLU A 123 1.62 -15.74 -21.64
N LEU A 124 0.35 -15.57 -21.24
CA LEU A 124 -0.70 -16.59 -21.37
C LEU A 124 -0.97 -16.95 -22.83
N ARG A 125 -1.07 -15.96 -23.74
CA ARG A 125 -1.30 -16.20 -25.17
C ARG A 125 -0.15 -16.98 -25.81
N ASN A 126 1.09 -16.66 -25.46
CA ASN A 126 2.27 -17.36 -25.97
C ASN A 126 2.38 -18.80 -25.46
N ASN A 127 1.95 -19.06 -24.21
CA ASN A 127 1.94 -20.41 -23.66
C ASN A 127 0.83 -21.28 -24.27
N ASN A 128 -0.30 -20.69 -24.66
CA ASN A 128 -1.40 -21.42 -25.30
C ASN A 128 -1.21 -21.63 -26.81
N SER A 129 -0.24 -20.95 -27.43
CA SER A 129 0.09 -21.15 -28.85
C SER A 129 1.24 -22.15 -29.08
N LYS A 130 1.72 -22.79 -28.01
CA LYS A 130 2.69 -23.88 -28.02
C LYS A 130 1.97 -25.17 -27.65
#